data_AF-A0A9W9ACX0-F1
#
_entry.id   AF-A0A9W9ACX0-F1
#
_cell.length_a   1.000
_cell.length_b   1.000
_cell.length_c   1.000
_cell.angle_alpha   90.00
_cell.angle_beta   90.00
_cell.angle_gamma   90.00
#
_symmetry.space_group_name_H-M   'P 1'
#
loop_
_entity.id
_entity.type
_entity.pdbx_description
1 polymer ?
#
loop_
_entity_poly.entity_id
_entity_poly.type
_entity_poly.pdbx_seq_one_letter_code
_entity_poly.pdbx_strand_id
1 'polypeptide(L)'
;VECGNYDVILYSSGTRNGTELIECNGRFRNNYCRGKTRTIVIKAVLYRAEGIVGRCSIIVEVECICTESGCTWHGETKIMKISFPSRSRTPEEVLIRGARTEAESSSEHWALNHLPELLDSISIMYAEKTTVQGRLKAHLKERYEERVMRVTVMEKLHPLSELQDLRELAQVFYDILQIHQWLYECAGILHRDLSFGNIMFRRKNGKVYGVLNDFDLSSRVQDLNQGLTSNQRTGTRLFMSIDLLSPIWKGGHFYRHDLESLFYIILCLACPYPKWFSGSEGDVFTQKIVFLSEPPYDGLPIQLYFTNFRSWLTRIHRSMSDGYKARPSPPLLIDDDTDPLLSSNDTPKNTKPDFDWYTLNGHVTYRVFRKIMFSFQKIPLETHWSGKEADGTK
;
A
#
# COMPACT_ATOMS: atom_id res chain seq x y z
N VAL A 1 2.42 -7.52 -28.37
CA VAL A 1 1.38 -6.59 -28.83
C VAL A 1 2.12 -5.46 -29.49
N GLU A 2 2.08 -5.36 -30.82
CA GLU A 2 2.60 -4.18 -31.52
C GLU A 2 1.56 -3.07 -31.39
N CYS A 3 1.84 -2.04 -30.59
CA CYS A 3 1.00 -0.86 -30.47
C CYS A 3 1.80 0.34 -30.99
N GLY A 4 1.87 0.50 -32.31
CA GLY A 4 2.52 1.67 -32.94
C GLY A 4 4.02 1.79 -32.60
N ASN A 5 4.50 3.00 -32.27
CA ASN A 5 5.90 3.29 -31.88
C ASN A 5 6.40 2.57 -30.60
N TYR A 6 5.66 1.58 -30.10
CA TYR A 6 5.89 0.86 -28.85
C TYR A 6 5.77 -0.64 -29.09
N ASP A 7 6.91 -1.34 -29.02
CA ASP A 7 6.96 -2.79 -29.08
C ASP A 7 7.07 -3.37 -27.67
N VAL A 8 5.93 -3.79 -27.11
CA VAL A 8 5.90 -4.71 -25.97
C VAL A 8 5.61 -6.10 -26.51
N ILE A 9 6.67 -6.83 -26.83
CA ILE A 9 6.57 -8.21 -27.28
C ILE A 9 6.97 -9.15 -26.14
N LEU A 10 5.95 -9.52 -25.37
CA LEU A 10 6.02 -10.61 -24.40
C LEU A 10 5.90 -11.93 -25.16
N TYR A 11 7.04 -12.58 -25.44
CA TYR A 11 7.04 -13.96 -25.90
C TYR A 11 7.01 -14.90 -24.70
N SER A 12 6.02 -15.78 -24.66
CA SER A 12 5.99 -16.94 -23.75
C SER A 12 6.31 -18.16 -24.61
N SER A 13 7.52 -18.71 -24.48
CA SER A 13 7.81 -20.07 -24.93
C SER A 13 7.70 -21.00 -23.72
N GLY A 14 6.61 -21.76 -23.61
CA GLY A 14 6.43 -22.74 -22.55
C GLY A 14 5.64 -23.95 -23.04
N THR A 15 6.30 -25.11 -23.06
CA THR A 15 5.67 -26.42 -23.24
C THR A 15 5.13 -26.93 -21.91
N ARG A 16 3.90 -27.46 -21.91
CA ARG A 16 3.30 -28.23 -20.81
C ARG A 16 4.25 -29.35 -20.38
N ASN A 17 4.94 -29.21 -19.25
CA ASN A 17 5.21 -30.28 -18.27
C ASN A 17 6.09 -29.79 -17.11
N GLY A 18 5.44 -29.51 -15.97
CA GLY A 18 5.90 -29.98 -14.66
C GLY A 18 6.91 -29.15 -13.86
N THR A 19 7.77 -28.35 -14.48
CA THR A 19 8.75 -27.51 -13.76
C THR A 19 9.15 -26.33 -14.64
N GLU A 20 8.41 -25.22 -14.54
CA GLU A 20 8.61 -24.06 -15.42
C GLU A 20 9.61 -23.06 -14.84
N LEU A 21 10.86 -23.12 -15.32
CA LEU A 21 11.64 -21.91 -15.56
C LEU A 21 11.04 -21.26 -16.80
N ILE A 22 10.18 -20.27 -16.61
CA ILE A 22 9.68 -19.46 -17.73
C ILE A 22 10.83 -18.54 -18.15
N GLU A 23 11.66 -18.97 -19.11
CA GLU A 23 12.54 -18.07 -19.87
C GLU A 23 11.67 -17.20 -20.78
N CYS A 24 11.11 -16.13 -20.22
CA CYS A 24 10.52 -15.05 -21.00
C CYS A 24 11.64 -14.19 -21.59
N ASN A 25 12.13 -14.54 -22.78
CA ASN A 25 12.95 -13.62 -23.57
C ASN A 25 12.07 -12.50 -24.18
N GLY A 26 11.48 -11.67 -23.30
CA GLY A 26 10.74 -10.48 -23.70
C GLY A 26 11.71 -9.33 -23.91
N ARG A 27 11.86 -8.84 -25.14
CA ARG A 27 12.49 -7.55 -25.41
C ARG A 27 11.44 -6.46 -25.25
N PHE A 28 11.66 -5.57 -24.29
CA PHE A 28 10.89 -4.33 -24.20
C PHE A 28 11.71 -3.23 -24.83
N ARG A 29 11.12 -2.53 -25.79
CA ARG A 29 11.65 -1.29 -26.35
C ARG A 29 10.86 -0.13 -25.74
N ASN A 30 11.42 0.51 -24.73
CA ASN A 30 10.88 1.77 -24.21
C ASN A 30 11.62 2.95 -24.84
N ASN A 31 10.87 3.94 -25.34
CA ASN A 31 11.38 5.12 -26.03
C ASN A 31 11.48 6.37 -25.12
N TYR A 32 11.35 6.25 -23.80
CA TYR A 32 11.30 7.43 -22.92
C TYR A 32 12.24 7.41 -21.70
N CYS A 33 13.50 7.77 -21.95
CA CYS A 33 14.27 8.72 -21.15
C CYS A 33 15.30 9.37 -22.08
N ARG A 34 15.14 10.66 -22.42
CA ARG A 34 16.00 11.40 -23.36
C ARG A 34 16.05 10.84 -24.80
N GLY A 35 14.98 10.17 -25.27
CA GLY A 35 14.92 9.59 -26.62
C GLY A 35 15.79 8.34 -26.83
N LYS A 36 16.26 7.69 -25.76
CA LYS A 36 17.05 6.46 -25.85
C LYS A 36 16.16 5.22 -25.77
N THR A 37 16.36 4.29 -26.70
CA THR A 37 15.75 2.97 -26.69
C THR A 37 16.50 2.08 -25.69
N ARG A 38 15.77 1.48 -24.74
CA ARG A 38 16.31 0.42 -23.90
C ARG A 38 15.87 -0.96 -24.39
N THR A 39 16.74 -1.95 -24.25
CA THR A 39 16.40 -3.37 -24.39
C THR A 39 16.67 -4.04 -23.05
N ILE A 40 15.63 -4.64 -22.48
CA ILE A 40 15.70 -5.43 -21.26
C ILE A 40 15.30 -6.88 -21.55
N VAL A 41 15.75 -7.80 -20.70
CA VAL A 41 15.38 -9.21 -20.69
C VAL A 41 14.70 -9.51 -19.36
N ILE A 42 13.58 -10.25 -19.39
CA ILE A 42 12.95 -10.75 -18.15
C ILE A 42 13.75 -11.95 -17.66
N LYS A 43 14.22 -11.87 -16.43
CA LYS A 43 14.99 -12.92 -15.77
C LYS A 43 14.09 -13.86 -14.97
N ALA A 44 13.08 -13.32 -14.31
CA ALA A 44 12.14 -14.09 -13.50
C ALA A 44 10.78 -13.39 -13.37
N VAL A 45 9.72 -14.17 -13.19
CA VAL A 45 8.41 -13.67 -12.76
C VAL A 45 8.32 -13.82 -11.25
N LEU A 46 8.29 -12.70 -10.53
CA LEU A 46 8.25 -12.68 -9.06
C LEU A 46 6.81 -12.77 -8.53
N TYR A 47 5.87 -12.19 -9.27
CA TYR A 47 4.45 -12.21 -8.91
C TYR A 47 3.58 -12.07 -10.16
N ARG A 48 2.43 -12.75 -10.15
CA ARG A 48 1.39 -12.60 -11.16
C ARG A 48 0.03 -12.74 -10.49
N ALA A 49 -0.81 -11.71 -10.58
CA ALA A 49 -2.18 -11.80 -10.13
C ALA A 49 -2.98 -12.81 -10.98
N GLU A 50 -3.71 -13.72 -10.33
CA GLU A 50 -4.49 -14.78 -10.99
C GLU A 50 -5.91 -14.33 -11.39
N GLY A 51 -6.39 -13.21 -10.85
CA GLY A 51 -7.72 -12.66 -11.13
C GLY A 51 -7.77 -11.77 -12.37
N ILE A 52 -8.90 -11.79 -13.09
CA ILE A 52 -9.19 -10.90 -14.22
C ILE A 52 -9.78 -9.56 -13.73
N VAL A 53 -10.34 -9.54 -12.51
CA VAL A 53 -10.89 -8.34 -11.86
C VAL A 53 -9.82 -7.72 -10.97
N GLY A 54 -9.56 -6.42 -11.16
CA GLY A 54 -8.56 -5.67 -10.39
C GLY A 54 -7.44 -5.12 -11.28
N ARG A 55 -6.25 -4.96 -10.69
CA ARG A 55 -5.06 -4.39 -11.36
C ARG A 55 -4.29 -5.39 -12.22
N CYS A 56 -4.57 -6.69 -12.10
CA CYS A 56 -3.88 -7.77 -12.84
C CYS A 56 -2.35 -7.61 -12.86
N SER A 57 -1.76 -7.20 -11.73
CA SER A 57 -0.35 -6.82 -11.66
C SER A 57 0.57 -8.02 -11.89
N ILE A 58 1.62 -7.79 -12.66
CA ILE A 58 2.71 -8.72 -12.93
C ILE A 58 4.00 -8.03 -12.52
N ILE A 59 4.78 -8.66 -11.64
CA ILE A 59 6.07 -8.16 -11.18
C ILE A 59 7.15 -9.10 -11.71
N VAL A 60 8.12 -8.55 -12.43
CA VAL A 60 9.21 -9.31 -13.04
C VAL A 60 10.55 -8.70 -12.69
N GLU A 61 11.54 -9.57 -12.54
CA GLU A 61 12.94 -9.19 -12.48
C GLU A 61 13.47 -9.01 -13.91
N VAL A 62 14.13 -7.89 -14.18
CA VAL A 62 14.65 -7.55 -15.51
C VAL A 62 16.10 -7.10 -15.46
N GLU A 63 16.80 -7.35 -16.57
CA GLU A 63 18.20 -6.94 -16.76
C GLU A 63 18.33 -6.16 -18.06
N CYS A 64 19.09 -5.06 -18.07
CA CYS A 64 19.32 -4.27 -19.28
C CYS A 64 20.53 -4.78 -20.07
N ILE A 65 20.29 -5.11 -21.35
CA ILE A 65 21.31 -5.62 -22.28
C ILE A 65 21.78 -4.58 -23.30
N CYS A 66 21.50 -3.30 -23.07
CA CYS A 66 22.01 -2.22 -23.92
C CYS A 66 23.54 -2.15 -23.87
N THR A 67 24.17 -2.14 -25.04
CA THR A 67 25.63 -2.04 -25.22
C THR A 67 26.12 -0.61 -25.50
N GLU A 68 25.20 0.36 -25.57
CA GLU A 68 25.52 1.75 -25.86
C GLU A 68 26.31 2.43 -24.71
N SER A 69 27.27 3.26 -25.08
CA SER A 69 28.03 4.09 -24.14
C SER A 69 27.10 5.03 -23.35
N GLY A 70 27.08 4.88 -22.02
CA GLY A 70 26.25 5.68 -21.10
C GLY A 70 24.95 5.01 -20.64
N CYS A 71 24.77 3.70 -20.86
CA CYS A 71 23.71 2.94 -20.20
C CYS A 71 24.01 2.74 -18.72
N THR A 72 23.23 3.35 -17.84
CA THR A 72 23.36 3.22 -16.38
C THR A 72 22.67 2.00 -15.78
N TRP A 73 22.02 1.16 -16.60
CA TRP A 73 21.28 -0.02 -16.14
C TRP A 73 22.03 -1.33 -16.43
N HIS A 74 23.12 -1.26 -17.19
CA HIS A 74 23.82 -2.45 -17.65
C HIS A 74 24.42 -3.21 -16.46
N GLY A 75 24.18 -4.52 -16.39
CA GLY A 75 24.66 -5.38 -15.30
C GLY A 75 23.92 -5.21 -13.97
N GLU A 76 22.88 -4.38 -13.89
CA GLU A 76 22.07 -4.22 -12.68
C GLU A 76 20.68 -4.83 -12.85
N THR A 77 20.30 -5.65 -11.87
CA THR A 77 18.94 -6.17 -11.76
C THR A 77 17.96 -5.07 -11.38
N LYS A 78 16.88 -4.92 -12.15
CA LYS A 78 15.77 -4.00 -11.88
C LYS A 78 14.45 -4.76 -11.71
N ILE A 79 13.45 -4.09 -11.18
CA ILE A 79 12.09 -4.61 -11.06
C ILE A 79 11.21 -3.88 -12.06
N MET A 80 10.53 -4.62 -12.92
CA MET A 80 9.51 -4.09 -13.79
C MET A 80 8.15 -4.58 -13.34
N LYS A 81 7.23 -3.64 -13.13
CA LYS A 81 5.84 -3.87 -12.77
C LYS A 81 4.98 -3.52 -13.98
N ILE A 82 4.12 -4.46 -14.36
CA ILE A 82 3.09 -4.29 -15.38
C ILE A 82 1.76 -4.37 -14.68
N SER A 83 0.94 -3.32 -14.75
CA SER A 83 -0.37 -3.27 -14.11
C SER A 83 -1.43 -2.72 -15.07
N PHE A 84 -2.69 -3.00 -14.76
CA PHE A 84 -3.86 -2.58 -15.53
C PHE A 84 -4.83 -1.82 -14.62
N PRO A 85 -4.42 -0.70 -13.99
CA PRO A 85 -5.29 0.06 -13.11
C PRO A 85 -6.43 0.75 -13.88
N SER A 86 -7.40 1.25 -13.12
CA SER A 86 -8.39 2.20 -13.63
C SER A 86 -7.73 3.39 -14.30
N ARG A 87 -8.26 3.79 -15.46
CA ARG A 87 -7.81 4.97 -16.20
C ARG A 87 -7.98 6.25 -15.39
N SER A 88 -9.03 6.35 -14.58
CA SER A 88 -9.32 7.54 -13.79
C SER A 88 -8.38 7.72 -12.59
N ARG A 89 -7.65 6.67 -12.19
CA ARG A 89 -6.72 6.76 -11.08
C ARG A 89 -5.44 7.46 -11.46
N THR A 90 -4.95 8.29 -10.53
CA THR A 90 -3.61 8.87 -10.59
C THR A 90 -2.58 7.74 -10.74
N PRO A 91 -1.69 7.83 -11.73
CA PRO A 91 -0.60 6.87 -11.88
C PRO A 91 0.37 6.85 -10.69
N GLU A 92 0.84 5.68 -10.29
CA GLU A 92 1.79 5.53 -9.18
C GLU A 92 3.08 6.31 -9.46
N GLU A 93 3.52 6.36 -10.72
CA GLU A 93 4.71 7.10 -11.12
C GLU A 93 4.57 8.60 -10.86
N VAL A 94 3.35 9.14 -11.00
CA VAL A 94 3.07 10.56 -10.75
C VAL A 94 3.12 10.84 -9.26
N LEU A 95 2.59 9.94 -8.42
CA LEU A 95 2.63 10.06 -6.97
C LEU A 95 4.05 9.94 -6.42
N ILE A 96 4.80 8.92 -6.87
CA ILE A 96 6.19 8.69 -6.45
C ILE A 96 7.08 9.86 -6.90
N ARG A 97 7.03 10.27 -8.17
CA ARG A 97 7.82 11.41 -8.66
C ARG A 97 7.46 12.70 -7.92
N GLY A 98 6.17 12.96 -7.70
CA GLY A 98 5.71 14.11 -6.93
C GLY A 98 6.27 14.14 -5.51
N ALA A 99 6.20 13.01 -4.80
CA ALA A 99 6.78 12.87 -3.46
C ALA A 99 8.31 13.08 -3.46
N ARG A 100 9.03 12.53 -4.44
CA ARG A 100 10.49 12.72 -4.52
C ARG A 100 10.87 14.18 -4.81
N THR A 101 10.16 14.83 -5.72
CA THR A 101 10.36 16.27 -6.01
C THR A 101 10.06 17.14 -4.79
N GLU A 102 9.00 16.82 -4.02
CA GLU A 102 8.69 17.52 -2.78
C GLU A 102 9.81 17.34 -1.73
N ALA A 103 10.37 16.13 -1.59
CA ALA A 103 11.50 15.89 -0.69
C ALA A 103 12.76 16.67 -1.10
N GLU A 104 13.01 16.83 -2.41
CA GLU A 104 14.13 17.61 -2.92
C GLU A 104 13.91 19.12 -2.73
N SER A 105 12.72 19.63 -3.04
CA SER A 105 12.41 21.07 -2.95
C SER A 105 12.35 21.58 -1.52
N SER A 106 11.87 20.74 -0.58
CA SER A 106 11.78 21.05 0.85
C SER A 106 13.06 20.74 1.63
N SER A 107 14.12 20.24 0.97
CA SER A 107 15.37 19.77 1.61
C SER A 107 15.18 18.62 2.61
N GLU A 108 14.05 17.91 2.55
CA GLU A 108 13.72 16.72 3.35
C GLU A 108 14.35 15.45 2.74
N HIS A 109 15.66 15.49 2.47
CA HIS A 109 16.37 14.43 1.72
C HIS A 109 16.34 13.05 2.36
N TRP A 110 16.04 12.95 3.67
CA TRP A 110 15.88 11.66 4.33
C TRP A 110 14.77 10.84 3.66
N ALA A 111 13.66 11.47 3.25
CA ALA A 111 12.50 10.81 2.66
C ALA A 111 12.84 10.06 1.37
N LEU A 112 13.85 10.52 0.61
CA LEU A 112 14.32 9.86 -0.61
C LEU A 112 14.85 8.44 -0.35
N ASN A 113 15.36 8.16 0.86
CA ASN A 113 15.81 6.81 1.24
C ASN A 113 14.65 5.87 1.59
N HIS A 114 13.44 6.40 1.77
CA HIS A 114 12.24 5.64 2.18
C HIS A 114 11.15 5.61 1.10
N LEU A 115 11.40 6.24 -0.05
CA LEU A 115 10.58 6.17 -1.27
C LEU A 115 11.27 5.31 -2.33
N PRO A 116 10.52 4.59 -3.18
CA PRO A 116 11.07 3.82 -4.28
C PRO A 116 11.75 4.74 -5.31
N GLU A 117 12.82 4.26 -5.91
CA GLU A 117 13.47 4.90 -7.04
C GLU A 117 12.83 4.40 -8.34
N LEU A 118 12.02 5.28 -8.93
CA LEU A 118 11.42 5.06 -10.24
C LEU A 118 12.42 5.45 -11.33
N LEU A 119 12.82 4.46 -12.12
CA LEU A 119 13.79 4.64 -13.19
C LEU A 119 13.12 4.98 -14.52
N ASP A 120 11.98 4.34 -14.80
CA ASP A 120 11.23 4.54 -16.04
C ASP A 120 9.74 4.19 -15.87
N SER A 121 8.89 4.70 -16.75
CA SER A 121 7.45 4.45 -16.75
C SER A 121 6.81 4.71 -18.11
N ILE A 122 5.88 3.85 -18.52
CA ILE A 122 5.07 4.03 -19.73
C ILE A 122 3.59 3.67 -19.46
N SER A 123 2.68 4.46 -20.04
CA SER A 123 1.25 4.18 -20.07
C SER A 123 0.82 3.87 -21.50
N ILE A 124 0.24 2.69 -21.72
CA ILE A 124 -0.25 2.22 -23.01
C ILE A 124 -1.77 2.18 -22.98
N MET A 125 -2.39 3.03 -23.79
CA MET A 125 -3.84 3.05 -23.96
C MET A 125 -4.29 2.02 -24.99
N TYR A 126 -5.27 1.19 -24.60
CA TYR A 126 -5.94 0.27 -25.52
C TYR A 126 -6.92 1.06 -26.39
N ALA A 127 -6.51 1.41 -27.61
CA ALA A 127 -7.39 2.09 -28.56
C ALA A 127 -8.31 1.10 -29.32
N GLU A 128 -8.02 -0.21 -29.30
CA GLU A 128 -8.65 -1.15 -30.22
C GLU A 128 -9.80 -1.95 -29.60
N LYS A 129 -10.93 -1.98 -30.32
CA LYS A 129 -12.10 -2.83 -30.04
C LYS A 129 -11.77 -4.33 -30.01
N THR A 130 -10.65 -4.74 -30.60
CA THR A 130 -10.18 -6.12 -30.73
C THR A 130 -9.49 -6.64 -29.47
N THR A 131 -9.01 -5.77 -28.58
CA THR A 131 -8.34 -6.18 -27.34
C THR A 131 -9.31 -6.77 -26.31
N VAL A 132 -8.83 -7.55 -25.34
CA VAL A 132 -9.67 -8.09 -24.24
C VAL A 132 -10.40 -6.94 -23.53
N GLN A 133 -9.70 -5.84 -23.24
CA GLN A 133 -10.29 -4.66 -22.60
C GLN A 133 -11.30 -3.94 -23.50
N GLY A 134 -11.02 -3.85 -24.81
CA GLY A 134 -11.98 -3.30 -25.78
C GLY A 134 -13.27 -4.12 -25.87
N ARG A 135 -13.16 -5.45 -25.86
CA ARG A 135 -14.31 -6.36 -25.84
C ARG A 135 -15.09 -6.30 -24.53
N LEU A 136 -14.39 -6.25 -23.39
CA LEU A 136 -15.03 -6.08 -22.07
C LEU A 136 -15.77 -4.74 -21.98
N LYS A 137 -15.16 -3.64 -22.44
CA LYS A 137 -15.81 -2.33 -22.53
C LYS A 137 -17.08 -2.37 -23.39
N ALA A 138 -17.02 -3.00 -24.56
CA ALA A 138 -18.18 -3.14 -25.44
C ALA A 138 -19.32 -3.97 -24.81
N HIS A 139 -18.97 -5.02 -24.05
CA HIS A 139 -19.93 -5.91 -23.42
C HIS A 139 -20.56 -5.31 -22.16
N LEU A 140 -19.74 -4.75 -21.27
CA LEU A 140 -20.15 -4.26 -19.94
C LEU A 140 -20.57 -2.78 -19.94
N LYS A 141 -20.25 -2.00 -20.98
CA LYS A 141 -20.64 -0.59 -21.18
C LYS A 141 -20.33 0.27 -19.93
N GLU A 142 -21.32 0.98 -19.40
CA GLU A 142 -21.21 1.85 -18.21
C GLU A 142 -20.79 1.11 -16.93
N ARG A 143 -20.95 -0.23 -16.88
CA ARG A 143 -20.48 -1.05 -15.75
C ARG A 143 -18.99 -1.37 -15.83
N TYR A 144 -18.32 -0.99 -16.92
CA TYR A 144 -16.89 -1.21 -17.11
C TYR A 144 -16.08 0.03 -16.74
N GLU A 145 -15.30 -0.12 -15.68
CA GLU A 145 -14.29 0.86 -15.34
C GLU A 145 -13.09 0.72 -16.28
N GLU A 146 -12.90 1.68 -17.19
CA GLU A 146 -11.86 1.61 -18.21
C GLU A 146 -10.46 1.42 -17.62
N ARG A 147 -9.66 0.52 -18.21
CA ARG A 147 -8.33 0.15 -17.74
C ARG A 147 -7.24 0.59 -18.72
N VAL A 148 -6.08 0.98 -18.20
CA VAL A 148 -4.89 1.34 -18.97
C VAL A 148 -3.74 0.46 -18.52
N MET A 149 -2.93 -0.05 -19.46
CA MET A 149 -1.71 -0.77 -19.08
C MET A 149 -0.64 0.24 -18.69
N ARG A 150 -0.11 0.10 -17.49
CA ARG A 150 1.01 0.88 -16.99
C ARG A 150 2.18 -0.05 -16.76
N VAL A 151 3.36 0.35 -17.22
CA VAL A 151 4.60 -0.36 -16.97
C VAL A 151 5.53 0.60 -16.25
N THR A 152 6.00 0.22 -15.07
CA THR A 152 6.96 0.98 -14.27
C THR A 152 8.21 0.14 -14.07
N VAL A 153 9.37 0.78 -14.13
CA VAL A 153 10.65 0.14 -13.81
C VAL A 153 11.28 0.85 -12.63
N MET A 154 11.64 0.08 -11.61
CA MET A 154 12.14 0.56 -10.33
C MET A 154 13.43 -0.16 -9.96
N GLU A 155 14.14 0.37 -8.96
CA GLU A 155 15.20 -0.36 -8.30
C GLU A 155 14.71 -1.71 -7.73
N LYS A 156 15.64 -2.63 -7.48
CA LYS A 156 15.35 -3.85 -6.72
C LYS A 156 15.42 -3.56 -5.22
N LEU A 157 14.29 -3.75 -4.55
CA LEU A 157 14.16 -3.73 -3.10
C LEU A 157 14.09 -5.15 -2.54
N HIS A 158 14.33 -5.29 -1.24
CA HIS A 158 14.28 -6.56 -0.53
C HIS A 158 12.99 -6.70 0.30
N PRO A 159 12.32 -7.85 0.28
CA PRO A 159 11.14 -8.11 1.11
C PRO A 159 11.52 -8.20 2.59
N LEU A 160 10.60 -7.80 3.49
CA LEU A 160 10.80 -7.87 4.95
C LEU A 160 11.25 -9.24 5.47
N SER A 161 10.86 -10.33 4.81
CA SER A 161 11.20 -11.70 5.19
C SER A 161 12.70 -12.00 5.16
N GLU A 162 13.51 -11.19 4.47
CA GLU A 162 14.97 -11.34 4.44
C GLU A 162 15.67 -10.72 5.66
N LEU A 163 14.97 -9.90 6.46
CA LEU A 163 15.55 -9.32 7.68
C LEU A 163 15.55 -10.32 8.83
N GLN A 164 16.75 -10.57 9.37
CA GLN A 164 16.95 -11.44 10.54
C GLN A 164 17.22 -10.65 11.83
N ASP A 165 17.67 -9.39 11.73
CA ASP A 165 17.88 -8.57 12.92
C ASP A 165 16.58 -7.88 13.34
N LEU A 166 16.13 -8.13 14.57
CA LEU A 166 14.88 -7.58 15.09
C LEU A 166 14.92 -6.07 15.28
N ARG A 167 16.11 -5.49 15.54
CA ARG A 167 16.28 -4.05 15.68
C ARG A 167 16.25 -3.37 14.31
N GLU A 168 16.83 -3.98 13.28
CA GLU A 168 16.66 -3.53 11.90
C GLU A 168 15.19 -3.59 11.47
N LEU A 169 14.51 -4.69 11.79
CA LEU A 169 13.08 -4.83 11.49
C LEU A 169 12.23 -3.78 12.23
N ALA A 170 12.53 -3.50 13.49
CA ALA A 170 11.90 -2.43 14.25
C ALA A 170 12.19 -1.05 13.63
N GLN A 171 13.43 -0.80 13.19
CA GLN A 171 13.80 0.43 12.48
C GLN A 171 12.98 0.57 11.20
N VAL A 172 12.84 -0.49 10.40
CA VAL A 172 12.02 -0.45 9.18
C VAL A 172 10.57 -0.08 9.49
N PHE A 173 9.93 -0.69 10.49
CA PHE A 173 8.56 -0.29 10.85
C PHE A 173 8.46 1.17 11.32
N TYR A 174 9.48 1.67 12.01
CA TYR A 174 9.53 3.07 12.43
C TYR A 174 9.80 4.03 11.26
N ASP A 175 10.63 3.65 10.29
CA ASP A 175 10.83 4.37 9.03
C ASP A 175 9.51 4.49 8.26
N ILE A 176 8.75 3.40 8.15
CA ILE A 176 7.44 3.38 7.48
C ILE A 176 6.45 4.33 8.14
N LEU A 177 6.41 4.37 9.48
CA LEU A 177 5.58 5.34 10.20
C LEU A 177 5.95 6.78 9.85
N GLN A 178 7.24 7.09 9.79
CA GLN A 178 7.75 8.43 9.53
C GLN A 178 7.50 8.86 8.08
N ILE A 179 7.82 8.02 7.09
CA ILE A 179 7.59 8.34 5.67
C ILE A 179 6.10 8.41 5.34
N HIS A 180 5.27 7.56 5.95
CA HIS A 180 3.82 7.62 5.78
C HIS A 180 3.24 8.94 6.30
N GLN A 181 3.70 9.39 7.48
CA GLN A 181 3.31 10.70 8.01
C GLN A 181 3.77 11.84 7.10
N TRP A 182 5.02 11.80 6.65
CA TRP A 182 5.57 12.83 5.77
C TRP A 182 4.82 12.89 4.42
N LEU A 183 4.48 11.73 3.85
CA LEU A 183 3.65 11.64 2.65
C LEU A 183 2.29 12.30 2.85
N TYR A 184 1.65 12.06 3.99
CA TYR A 184 0.34 12.62 4.30
C TYR A 184 0.39 14.14 4.55
N GLU A 185 1.32 14.62 5.37
CA GLU A 185 1.39 16.02 5.84
C GLU A 185 2.14 16.96 4.89
N CYS A 186 3.08 16.45 4.08
CA CYS A 186 3.93 17.25 3.21
C CYS A 186 3.60 17.01 1.73
N ALA A 187 3.65 15.77 1.26
CA ALA A 187 3.36 15.47 -0.14
C ALA A 187 1.85 15.40 -0.46
N GLY A 188 0.97 15.42 0.55
CA GLY A 188 -0.48 15.35 0.37
C GLY A 188 -0.94 14.02 -0.23
N ILE A 189 -0.28 12.91 0.10
CA ILE A 189 -0.55 11.56 -0.39
C ILE A 189 -0.96 10.66 0.76
N LEU A 190 -2.09 9.96 0.61
CA LEU A 190 -2.50 8.88 1.51
C LEU A 190 -2.27 7.53 0.81
N HIS A 191 -1.60 6.60 1.50
CA HIS A 191 -1.16 5.34 0.89
C HIS A 191 -2.31 4.36 0.61
N ARG A 192 -3.20 4.17 1.59
CA ARG A 192 -4.44 3.38 1.54
C ARG A 192 -4.32 1.86 1.40
N ASP A 193 -3.11 1.32 1.24
CA ASP A 193 -2.86 -0.12 1.16
C ASP A 193 -1.56 -0.52 1.86
N LEU A 194 -1.40 -0.14 3.14
CA LEU A 194 -0.29 -0.71 3.92
C LEU A 194 -0.49 -2.22 4.10
N SER A 195 0.51 -2.98 3.62
CA SER A 195 0.53 -4.45 3.69
C SER A 195 1.96 -4.97 3.83
N PHE A 196 2.11 -6.24 4.20
CA PHE A 196 3.44 -6.87 4.33
C PHE A 196 4.26 -6.81 3.04
N GLY A 197 3.61 -6.93 1.88
CA GLY A 197 4.29 -6.88 0.57
C GLY A 197 4.69 -5.47 0.12
N ASN A 198 4.09 -4.44 0.73
CA ASN A 198 4.31 -3.04 0.37
C ASN A 198 5.33 -2.36 1.28
N ILE A 199 5.72 -3.00 2.39
CA ILE A 199 6.86 -2.60 3.19
C ILE A 199 8.06 -3.42 2.72
N MET A 200 9.09 -2.74 2.22
CA MET A 200 10.33 -3.36 1.78
C MET A 200 11.51 -2.67 2.45
N PHE A 201 12.73 -3.12 2.18
CA PHE A 201 13.92 -2.43 2.63
C PHE A 201 14.99 -2.35 1.53
N ARG A 202 15.91 -1.40 1.73
CA ARG A 202 17.19 -1.35 1.01
C ARG A 202 18.34 -1.27 1.98
N ARG A 203 19.53 -1.68 1.52
CA ARG A 203 20.80 -1.51 2.26
C ARG A 203 21.66 -0.50 1.53
N LYS A 204 22.10 0.55 2.23
CA LYS A 204 22.98 1.59 1.70
C LYS A 204 24.02 1.92 2.74
N ASN A 205 25.30 1.85 2.36
CA ASN A 205 26.43 2.15 3.24
C ASN A 205 26.39 1.37 4.58
N GLY A 206 26.04 0.08 4.51
CA GLY A 206 25.93 -0.79 5.70
C GLY A 206 24.70 -0.55 6.58
N LYS A 207 23.79 0.35 6.18
CA LYS A 207 22.58 0.69 6.93
C LYS A 207 21.31 0.25 6.21
N VAL A 208 20.31 -0.17 6.98
CA VAL A 208 18.97 -0.55 6.51
C VAL A 208 18.06 0.65 6.50
N TYR A 209 17.27 0.78 5.44
CA TYR A 209 16.20 1.78 5.33
C TYR A 209 14.90 1.07 4.96
N GLY A 210 13.84 1.31 5.73
CA GLY A 210 12.49 0.91 5.36
C GLY A 210 11.99 1.73 4.18
N VAL A 211 11.43 1.07 3.17
CA VAL A 211 10.92 1.70 1.96
C VAL A 211 9.44 1.37 1.81
N LEU A 212 8.60 2.39 1.72
CA LEU A 212 7.18 2.23 1.43
C LEU A 212 6.97 2.13 -0.09
N ASN A 213 6.45 1.00 -0.57
CA ASN A 213 6.30 0.67 -1.98
C ASN A 213 4.82 0.45 -2.38
N ASP A 214 4.54 0.37 -3.68
CA ASP A 214 3.21 0.17 -4.30
C ASP A 214 2.16 1.27 -4.03
N PHE A 215 2.23 2.35 -4.81
CA PHE A 215 1.33 3.51 -4.69
C PHE A 215 0.07 3.44 -5.58
N ASP A 216 -0.25 2.28 -6.15
CA ASP A 216 -1.39 2.12 -7.09
C ASP A 216 -2.77 2.38 -6.47
N LEU A 217 -2.92 2.13 -5.16
CA LEU A 217 -4.15 2.38 -4.40
C LEU A 217 -4.12 3.74 -3.69
N SER A 218 -2.98 4.43 -3.74
CA SER A 218 -2.80 5.72 -3.08
C SER A 218 -3.62 6.81 -3.77
N SER A 219 -3.87 7.90 -3.03
CA SER A 219 -4.65 9.03 -3.54
C SER A 219 -4.10 10.33 -2.98
N ARG A 220 -4.34 11.44 -3.68
CA ARG A 220 -4.06 12.75 -3.10
C ARG A 220 -5.10 13.07 -2.03
N VAL A 221 -4.67 13.63 -0.92
CA VAL A 221 -5.53 14.00 0.21
C VAL A 221 -6.63 14.99 -0.23
N GLN A 222 -6.29 15.91 -1.14
CA GLN A 222 -7.25 16.85 -1.72
C GLN A 222 -8.39 16.16 -2.50
N ASP A 223 -8.13 15.02 -3.16
CA ASP A 223 -9.12 14.30 -3.97
C ASP A 223 -10.10 13.53 -3.07
N LEU A 224 -9.63 13.09 -1.89
CA LEU A 224 -10.45 12.45 -0.87
C LEU A 224 -11.49 13.43 -0.30
N ASN A 225 -11.07 14.67 -0.03
CA ASN A 225 -11.94 15.72 0.51
C ASN A 225 -13.05 16.13 -0.48
N GLN A 226 -12.86 15.85 -1.77
CA GLN A 226 -13.83 16.15 -2.83
C GLN A 226 -14.72 14.94 -3.18
N GLY A 227 -14.55 13.79 -2.50
CA GLY A 227 -15.30 12.57 -2.78
C GLY A 227 -14.97 11.94 -4.16
N LEU A 228 -13.88 12.36 -4.79
CA LEU A 228 -13.54 12.00 -6.18
C LEU A 228 -12.86 10.63 -6.31
N THR A 229 -12.53 9.98 -5.20
CA THR A 229 -11.90 8.65 -5.26
C THR A 229 -12.95 7.55 -5.33
N SER A 230 -12.66 6.47 -6.05
CA SER A 230 -13.55 5.31 -6.13
C SER A 230 -13.96 4.85 -4.71
N ASN A 231 -15.26 4.77 -4.43
CA ASN A 231 -15.87 4.22 -3.21
C ASN A 231 -15.52 2.74 -2.95
N GLN A 232 -14.57 2.17 -3.70
CA GLN A 232 -14.09 0.82 -3.52
C GLN A 232 -13.33 0.71 -2.19
N ARG A 233 -13.81 -0.21 -1.34
CA ARG A 233 -13.02 -0.79 -0.25
C ARG A 233 -11.74 -1.33 -0.85
N THR A 234 -10.65 -0.66 -0.53
CA THR A 234 -9.33 -0.92 -1.09
C THR A 234 -8.40 -1.21 0.07
N GLY A 235 -7.56 -2.24 -0.10
CA GLY A 235 -6.65 -2.70 0.93
C GLY A 235 -6.52 -4.22 0.94
N THR A 236 -5.43 -4.71 1.48
CA THR A 236 -5.24 -6.14 1.74
C THR A 236 -6.11 -6.57 2.93
N ARG A 237 -7.11 -7.44 2.71
CA ARG A 237 -8.16 -7.84 3.69
C ARG A 237 -7.66 -8.07 5.11
N LEU A 238 -6.54 -8.77 5.25
CA LEU A 238 -5.95 -9.08 6.54
C LEU A 238 -5.55 -7.82 7.34
N PHE A 239 -5.07 -6.79 6.65
CA PHE A 239 -4.54 -5.57 7.25
C PHE A 239 -5.53 -4.41 7.26
N MET A 240 -6.63 -4.49 6.51
CA MET A 240 -7.67 -3.45 6.51
C MET A 240 -8.19 -3.16 7.93
N SER A 241 -8.45 -1.88 8.20
CA SER A 241 -9.05 -1.44 9.46
C SER A 241 -10.46 -2.00 9.65
N ILE A 242 -10.92 -2.06 10.90
CA ILE A 242 -12.29 -2.48 11.23
C ILE A 242 -13.33 -1.65 10.48
N ASP A 243 -13.11 -0.34 10.36
CA ASP A 243 -14.02 0.54 9.61
C ASP A 243 -14.07 0.20 8.13
N LEU A 244 -12.93 -0.05 7.50
CA LEU A 244 -12.90 -0.37 6.06
C LEU A 244 -13.47 -1.76 5.77
N LEU A 245 -13.40 -2.69 6.73
CA LEU A 245 -14.08 -3.98 6.67
C LEU A 245 -15.59 -3.88 6.91
N SER A 246 -16.07 -2.82 7.56
CA SER A 246 -17.47 -2.67 7.92
C SER A 246 -18.36 -2.35 6.70
N PRO A 247 -19.47 -3.09 6.48
CA PRO A 247 -20.41 -2.83 5.38
C PRO A 247 -21.07 -1.44 5.47
N ILE A 248 -21.25 -0.93 6.68
CA ILE A 248 -21.98 0.30 6.98
C ILE A 248 -21.07 1.55 7.03
N TRP A 249 -19.75 1.39 7.02
CA TRP A 249 -18.84 2.52 7.03
C TRP A 249 -18.89 3.31 5.71
N LYS A 250 -19.13 4.62 5.81
CA LYS A 250 -19.18 5.56 4.67
C LYS A 250 -18.17 6.71 4.76
N GLY A 251 -17.34 6.75 5.81
CA GLY A 251 -16.41 7.87 6.06
C GLY A 251 -15.15 7.89 5.19
N GLY A 252 -15.02 7.00 4.21
CA GLY A 252 -13.82 6.91 3.36
C GLY A 252 -12.59 6.34 4.10
N HIS A 253 -11.40 6.57 3.55
CA HIS A 253 -10.13 6.09 4.11
C HIS A 253 -9.39 7.26 4.78
N PHE A 254 -9.09 7.13 6.07
CA PHE A 254 -8.32 8.09 6.86
C PHE A 254 -6.90 7.59 7.14
N TYR A 255 -5.95 8.48 7.42
CA TYR A 255 -4.58 8.07 7.75
C TYR A 255 -4.49 7.10 8.94
N ARG A 256 -5.42 7.19 9.90
CA ARG A 256 -5.47 6.26 11.04
C ARG A 256 -5.78 4.82 10.62
N HIS A 257 -6.43 4.61 9.47
CA HIS A 257 -6.69 3.26 8.95
C HIS A 257 -5.41 2.62 8.43
N ASP A 258 -4.52 3.40 7.83
CA ASP A 258 -3.16 2.97 7.51
C ASP A 258 -2.35 2.69 8.80
N LEU A 259 -2.47 3.51 9.85
CA LEU A 259 -1.83 3.23 11.15
C LEU A 259 -2.34 1.94 11.81
N GLU A 260 -3.65 1.68 11.73
CA GLU A 260 -4.25 0.43 12.17
C GLU A 260 -3.73 -0.75 11.33
N SER A 261 -3.54 -0.55 10.02
CA SER A 261 -2.93 -1.56 9.14
C SER A 261 -1.48 -1.86 9.56
N LEU A 262 -0.67 -0.84 9.86
CA LEU A 262 0.70 -1.00 10.36
C LEU A 262 0.75 -1.84 11.65
N PHE A 263 -0.18 -1.59 12.57
CA PHE A 263 -0.30 -2.43 13.78
C PHE A 263 -0.65 -3.87 13.44
N TYR A 264 -1.63 -4.11 12.57
CA TYR A 264 -2.00 -5.47 12.19
C TYR A 264 -0.87 -6.22 11.47
N ILE A 265 -0.04 -5.52 10.69
CA ILE A 265 1.16 -6.10 10.08
C ILE A 265 2.13 -6.60 11.16
N ILE A 266 2.47 -5.74 12.13
CA ILE A 266 3.39 -6.12 13.24
C ILE A 266 2.77 -7.23 14.10
N LEU A 267 1.45 -7.17 14.34
CA LEU A 267 0.71 -8.16 15.12
C LEU A 267 0.73 -9.52 14.43
N CYS A 268 0.42 -9.59 13.13
CA CYS A 268 0.39 -10.83 12.36
C CYS A 268 1.78 -11.45 12.21
N LEU A 269 2.82 -10.63 12.19
CA LEU A 269 4.21 -11.09 12.21
C LEU A 269 4.54 -11.74 13.57
N ALA A 270 4.17 -11.09 14.67
CA ALA A 270 4.57 -11.48 16.02
C ALA A 270 3.69 -12.58 16.65
N CYS A 271 2.42 -12.68 16.25
CA CYS A 271 1.41 -13.52 16.89
C CYS A 271 0.75 -14.47 15.87
N PRO A 272 0.58 -15.76 16.19
CA PRO A 272 -0.10 -16.71 15.32
C PRO A 272 -1.62 -16.52 15.44
N TYR A 273 -2.23 -15.76 14.53
CA TYR A 273 -3.70 -15.61 14.43
C TYR A 273 -4.26 -16.33 13.18
N PRO A 274 -4.21 -17.67 13.10
CA PRO A 274 -4.51 -18.43 11.88
C PRO A 274 -5.91 -18.12 11.31
N LYS A 275 -6.90 -17.85 12.18
CA LYS A 275 -8.28 -17.55 11.78
C LYS A 275 -8.46 -16.18 11.10
N TRP A 276 -7.50 -15.26 11.23
CA TRP A 276 -7.53 -13.99 10.48
C TRP A 276 -7.11 -14.20 9.01
N PHE A 277 -6.34 -15.25 8.72
CA PHE A 277 -5.82 -15.53 7.37
C PHE A 277 -6.82 -16.30 6.51
N SER A 278 -7.65 -17.15 7.11
CA SER A 278 -8.52 -18.08 6.38
C SER A 278 -10.00 -17.68 6.31
N GLY A 279 -10.44 -16.69 7.09
CA GLY A 279 -11.85 -16.28 7.18
C GLY A 279 -12.33 -15.39 6.03
N SER A 280 -13.66 -15.24 5.89
CA SER A 280 -14.29 -14.22 5.06
C SER A 280 -14.02 -12.80 5.57
N GLU A 281 -14.36 -11.76 4.80
CA GLU A 281 -14.25 -10.37 5.29
C GLU A 281 -15.05 -10.14 6.58
N GLY A 282 -16.24 -10.73 6.69
CA GLY A 282 -17.07 -10.68 7.89
C GLY A 282 -16.42 -11.39 9.08
N ASP A 283 -15.75 -12.53 8.85
CA ASP A 283 -15.04 -13.25 9.92
C ASP A 283 -13.86 -12.44 10.46
N VAL A 284 -13.09 -11.79 9.56
CA VAL A 284 -11.97 -10.92 9.95
C VAL A 284 -12.48 -9.70 10.72
N PHE A 285 -13.56 -9.08 10.24
CA PHE A 285 -14.22 -7.96 10.92
C PHE A 285 -14.62 -8.31 12.36
N THR A 286 -15.39 -9.39 12.54
CA THR A 286 -15.87 -9.83 13.85
C THR A 286 -14.72 -10.15 14.80
N GLN A 287 -13.68 -10.86 14.32
CA GLN A 287 -12.53 -11.20 15.14
C GLN A 287 -11.72 -9.98 15.58
N LYS A 288 -11.56 -8.96 14.72
CA LYS A 288 -10.88 -7.71 15.07
C LYS A 288 -11.66 -6.90 16.10
N ILE A 289 -12.99 -6.83 15.97
CA ILE A 289 -13.87 -6.19 16.95
C ILE A 289 -13.73 -6.85 18.33
N VAL A 290 -13.81 -8.18 18.38
CA VAL A 290 -13.65 -8.94 19.63
C VAL A 290 -12.27 -8.69 20.23
N PHE A 291 -11.22 -8.78 19.40
CA PHE A 291 -9.84 -8.56 19.82
C PHE A 291 -9.56 -7.17 20.42
N LEU A 292 -10.18 -6.12 19.88
CA LEU A 292 -10.05 -4.76 20.45
C LEU A 292 -10.99 -4.51 21.63
N SER A 293 -12.11 -5.22 21.73
CA SER A 293 -13.06 -5.07 22.83
C SER A 293 -12.61 -5.81 24.09
N GLU A 294 -12.12 -7.03 23.91
CA GLU A 294 -11.78 -7.99 24.96
C GLU A 294 -10.32 -8.43 24.81
N PRO A 295 -9.36 -7.79 25.52
CA PRO A 295 -7.98 -8.25 25.47
C PRO A 295 -7.87 -9.70 25.98
N PRO A 296 -7.00 -10.52 25.39
CA PRO A 296 -6.77 -11.88 25.88
C PRO A 296 -6.34 -11.86 27.36
N TYR A 297 -6.97 -12.71 28.17
CA TYR A 297 -6.75 -12.79 29.62
C TYR A 297 -5.27 -13.00 29.98
N ASP A 298 -4.56 -13.80 29.17
CA ASP A 298 -3.14 -14.12 29.33
C ASP A 298 -2.18 -13.17 28.56
N GLY A 299 -2.73 -12.07 28.00
CA GLY A 299 -2.00 -11.15 27.15
C GLY A 299 -1.79 -11.64 25.71
N LEU A 300 -1.08 -10.85 24.90
CA LEU A 300 -0.87 -11.17 23.49
C LEU A 300 0.05 -12.41 23.35
N PRO A 301 -0.33 -13.42 22.53
CA PRO A 301 0.42 -14.66 22.32
C PRO A 301 1.61 -14.44 21.38
N ILE A 302 2.51 -13.55 21.77
CA ILE A 302 3.70 -13.18 21.00
C ILE A 302 4.68 -14.34 21.00
N GLN A 303 5.09 -14.77 19.81
CA GLN A 303 6.10 -15.81 19.63
C GLN A 303 7.43 -15.40 20.28
N LEU A 304 8.18 -16.38 20.78
CA LEU A 304 9.41 -16.16 21.55
C LEU A 304 10.41 -15.23 20.85
N TYR A 305 10.58 -15.43 19.54
CA TYR A 305 11.45 -14.62 18.68
C TYR A 305 11.04 -13.13 18.66
N PHE A 306 9.75 -12.81 18.70
CA PHE A 306 9.24 -11.44 18.61
C PHE A 306 8.94 -10.79 19.97
N THR A 307 9.38 -11.37 21.07
CA THR A 307 9.09 -10.89 22.44
C THR A 307 9.43 -9.41 22.67
N ASN A 308 10.46 -8.89 22.01
CA ASN A 308 10.84 -7.47 22.10
C ASN A 308 9.78 -6.50 21.53
N PHE A 309 8.88 -6.95 20.65
CA PHE A 309 7.77 -6.16 20.14
C PHE A 309 6.59 -6.03 21.13
N ARG A 310 6.60 -6.75 22.26
CA ARG A 310 5.51 -6.73 23.24
C ARG A 310 5.13 -5.34 23.72
N SER A 311 6.12 -4.51 24.03
CA SER A 311 5.88 -3.13 24.49
C SER A 311 5.12 -2.30 23.45
N TRP A 312 5.49 -2.42 22.17
CA TRP A 312 4.80 -1.71 21.09
C TRP A 312 3.38 -2.25 20.92
N LEU A 313 3.25 -3.56 20.74
CA LEU A 313 1.96 -4.21 20.46
C LEU A 313 0.95 -3.96 21.58
N THR A 314 1.34 -4.10 22.85
CA THR A 314 0.43 -3.89 23.98
C THR A 314 0.01 -2.42 24.12
N ARG A 315 0.92 -1.46 23.92
CA ARG A 315 0.60 -0.03 24.04
C ARG A 315 -0.26 0.47 22.88
N ILE A 316 0.04 0.02 21.65
CA ILE A 316 -0.75 0.35 20.46
C ILE A 316 -2.13 -0.29 20.55
N HIS A 317 -2.21 -1.58 20.95
CA HIS A 317 -3.48 -2.29 21.17
C HIS A 317 -4.37 -1.54 22.16
N ARG A 318 -3.82 -1.15 23.33
CA ARG A 318 -4.56 -0.38 24.33
C ARG A 318 -5.09 0.92 23.74
N SER A 319 -4.24 1.69 23.06
CA SER A 319 -4.65 2.95 22.45
C SER A 319 -5.80 2.76 21.45
N MET A 320 -5.73 1.75 20.58
CA MET A 320 -6.83 1.43 19.67
C MET A 320 -8.08 0.95 20.39
N SER A 321 -7.94 0.06 21.38
CA SER A 321 -9.06 -0.43 22.20
C SER A 321 -9.83 0.73 22.82
N ASP A 322 -9.12 1.67 23.43
CA ASP A 322 -9.71 2.86 24.05
C ASP A 322 -10.42 3.74 23.01
N GLY A 323 -9.79 3.97 21.85
CA GLY A 323 -10.39 4.75 20.75
C GLY A 323 -11.66 4.11 20.15
N TYR A 324 -11.68 2.79 20.00
CA TYR A 324 -12.87 2.06 19.54
C TYR A 324 -13.98 2.02 20.61
N LYS A 325 -13.63 1.89 21.90
CA LYS A 325 -14.58 1.94 23.02
C LYS A 325 -15.18 3.32 23.25
N ALA A 326 -14.45 4.38 22.91
CA ALA A 326 -14.93 5.75 23.00
C ALA A 326 -16.00 6.11 21.95
N ARG A 327 -16.22 5.25 20.94
CA ARG A 327 -17.20 5.48 19.88
C ARG A 327 -18.61 5.60 20.47
N PRO A 328 -19.45 6.51 19.94
CA PRO A 328 -20.87 6.45 20.22
C PRO A 328 -21.41 5.09 19.75
N SER A 329 -22.34 4.50 20.50
CA SER A 329 -22.99 3.24 20.12
C SER A 329 -23.48 3.34 18.67
N PRO A 330 -23.28 2.29 17.84
CA PRO A 330 -23.90 2.29 16.51
C PRO A 330 -25.40 2.54 16.68
N PRO A 331 -26.04 3.36 15.83
CA PRO A 331 -27.50 3.44 15.83
C PRO A 331 -27.99 2.00 15.67
N LEU A 332 -28.79 1.55 16.64
CA LEU A 332 -29.47 0.27 16.56
C LEU A 332 -30.10 0.17 15.17
N LEU A 333 -29.76 -0.89 14.44
CA LEU A 333 -30.50 -1.28 13.26
C LEU A 333 -31.95 -1.43 13.73
N ILE A 334 -32.81 -0.51 13.33
CA ILE A 334 -34.24 -0.75 13.36
C ILE A 334 -34.43 -1.87 12.34
N ASP A 335 -34.75 -3.07 12.84
CA ASP A 335 -35.42 -4.08 12.03
C ASP A 335 -36.69 -3.42 11.51
N ASP A 336 -36.72 -3.05 10.23
CA ASP A 336 -37.98 -2.94 9.52
C ASP A 336 -37.79 -3.38 8.06
N ASP A 337 -38.44 -4.49 7.74
CA ASP A 337 -38.63 -5.05 6.42
C ASP A 337 -39.32 -4.04 5.49
N THR A 338 -38.61 -3.03 4.97
CA THR A 338 -39.17 -2.11 3.96
C THR A 338 -38.20 -1.81 2.81
N ASP A 339 -38.51 -2.47 1.68
CA ASP A 339 -38.36 -2.08 0.27
C ASP A 339 -37.14 -1.21 -0.18
N PRO A 340 -36.23 -1.71 -1.05
CA PRO A 340 -35.02 -1.00 -1.49
C PRO A 340 -35.25 0.12 -2.55
N LEU A 341 -36.35 0.88 -2.48
CA LEU A 341 -36.68 1.92 -3.45
C LEU A 341 -37.03 3.30 -2.88
N LEU A 342 -36.52 3.67 -1.69
CA LEU A 342 -36.59 5.05 -1.23
C LEU A 342 -35.20 5.62 -0.91
N SER A 343 -34.76 6.47 -1.83
CA SER A 343 -33.69 7.44 -1.59
C SER A 343 -34.12 8.43 -0.50
N SER A 344 -33.44 8.42 0.64
CA SER A 344 -33.29 9.63 1.46
C SER A 344 -31.80 9.84 1.75
N ASN A 345 -31.34 11.05 1.47
CA ASN A 345 -29.97 11.54 1.71
C ASN A 345 -29.68 11.77 3.20
N ASP A 346 -30.30 11.01 4.09
CA ASP A 346 -30.21 11.25 5.53
C ASP A 346 -29.11 10.40 6.15
N THR A 347 -27.96 11.05 6.33
CA THR A 347 -26.89 10.62 7.24
C THR A 347 -27.48 10.19 8.59
N PRO A 348 -27.08 9.02 9.16
CA PRO A 348 -27.58 8.59 10.46
C PRO A 348 -27.32 9.65 11.54
N LYS A 349 -28.37 10.08 12.25
CA LYS A 349 -28.25 11.05 13.35
C LYS A 349 -27.41 10.46 14.48
N ASN A 350 -26.20 11.01 14.61
CA ASN A 350 -25.14 10.65 15.54
C ASN A 350 -25.51 11.05 16.99
N THR A 351 -25.41 10.13 17.96
CA THR A 351 -25.72 10.37 19.39
C THR A 351 -24.55 10.99 20.19
N LYS A 352 -23.44 11.36 19.53
CA LYS A 352 -22.46 12.34 20.04
C LYS A 352 -21.97 13.24 18.90
N PRO A 353 -22.35 14.54 18.84
CA PRO A 353 -21.95 15.44 17.76
C PRO A 353 -20.43 15.70 17.66
N ASP A 354 -19.66 15.43 18.72
CA ASP A 354 -18.24 15.83 18.82
C ASP A 354 -17.22 14.68 18.77
N PHE A 355 -17.59 13.48 18.27
CA PHE A 355 -16.61 12.39 18.13
C PHE A 355 -15.67 12.64 16.93
N ASP A 356 -14.36 12.72 17.18
CA ASP A 356 -13.34 12.81 16.13
C ASP A 356 -13.10 11.43 15.50
N TRP A 357 -13.82 11.20 14.39
CA TRP A 357 -13.67 10.01 13.56
C TRP A 357 -12.33 9.92 12.82
N TYR A 358 -11.58 11.00 12.64
CA TYR A 358 -10.29 10.98 11.93
C TYR A 358 -9.18 10.37 12.78
N THR A 359 -9.28 10.48 14.10
CA THR A 359 -8.23 10.03 15.02
C THR A 359 -8.72 9.10 16.13
N LEU A 360 -10.00 8.73 16.10
CA LEU A 360 -10.69 8.04 17.21
C LEU A 360 -10.51 8.81 18.53
N ASN A 361 -10.93 10.08 18.56
CA ASN A 361 -10.76 10.97 19.72
C ASN A 361 -9.30 11.10 20.21
N GLY A 362 -8.35 11.21 19.28
CA GLY A 362 -6.93 11.40 19.56
C GLY A 362 -6.17 10.12 19.94
N HIS A 363 -6.85 8.97 20.03
CA HIS A 363 -6.25 7.71 20.43
C HIS A 363 -5.40 7.06 19.32
N VAL A 364 -5.66 7.35 18.05
CA VAL A 364 -4.90 6.81 16.91
C VAL A 364 -4.38 7.97 16.07
N THR A 365 -3.17 8.42 16.44
CA THR A 365 -2.45 9.51 15.77
C THR A 365 -1.00 9.13 15.54
N TYR A 366 -0.33 9.79 14.59
CA TYR A 366 1.10 9.63 14.40
C TYR A 366 1.90 9.95 15.67
N ARG A 367 1.49 10.99 16.43
CA ARG A 367 2.12 11.37 17.70
C ARG A 367 2.09 10.22 18.71
N VAL A 368 0.95 9.53 18.84
CA VAL A 368 0.81 8.36 19.73
C VAL A 368 1.74 7.24 19.27
N PHE A 369 1.71 6.89 17.98
CA PHE A 369 2.55 5.83 17.43
C PHE A 369 4.05 6.14 17.58
N ARG A 370 4.49 7.36 17.28
CA ARG A 370 5.89 7.78 17.48
C ARG A 370 6.32 7.65 18.93
N LYS A 371 5.50 8.12 19.89
CA LYS A 371 5.77 7.96 21.34
C LYS A 371 5.88 6.51 21.81
N ILE A 372 5.32 5.57 21.05
CA ILE A 372 5.42 4.14 21.36
C ILE A 372 6.63 3.52 20.66
N MET A 373 6.86 3.88 19.40
CA MET A 373 7.83 3.22 18.51
C MET A 373 9.22 3.86 18.47
N PHE A 374 9.45 5.04 19.07
CA PHE A 374 10.74 5.73 19.01
C PHE A 374 11.94 4.97 19.61
N SER A 375 11.70 3.88 20.35
CA SER A 375 12.76 3.04 20.92
C SER A 375 12.38 1.57 20.85
N PHE A 376 13.39 0.72 20.70
CA PHE A 376 13.28 -0.73 20.69
C PHE A 376 14.30 -1.32 21.68
N GLN A 377 13.86 -2.21 22.56
CA GLN A 377 14.69 -2.71 23.67
C GLN A 377 15.31 -1.60 24.54
N LYS A 378 14.58 -0.49 24.74
CA LYS A 378 15.02 0.73 25.45
C LYS A 378 16.17 1.50 24.76
N ILE A 379 16.58 1.09 23.56
CA ILE A 379 17.54 1.81 22.74
C ILE A 379 16.77 2.66 21.74
N PRO A 380 17.04 3.97 21.62
CA PRO A 380 16.42 4.81 20.60
C PRO A 380 16.60 4.21 19.20
N LEU A 381 15.53 4.26 18.42
CA LEU A 381 15.57 4.09 16.97
C LEU A 381 15.87 5.45 16.33
N GLU A 382 16.25 5.44 15.06
CA GLU A 382 16.55 6.66 14.35
C GLU A 382 15.25 7.40 13.96
N THR A 383 15.13 8.62 14.48
CA THR A 383 14.09 9.56 14.10
C THR A 383 14.63 10.44 12.99
N HIS A 384 14.09 10.28 11.79
CA HIS A 384 14.35 11.12 10.64
C HIS A 384 13.45 12.35 10.61
N TRP A 385 12.21 12.22 11.11
CA TRP A 385 11.23 13.29 11.01
C TRP A 385 10.12 13.19 12.07
N SER A 386 9.74 14.34 12.63
CA SER A 386 8.85 14.41 13.79
C SER A 386 7.45 14.95 13.51
N GLY A 387 7.08 15.16 12.24
CA GLY A 387 5.88 15.91 11.86
C GLY A 387 6.19 17.37 11.58
N LYS A 388 5.28 18.05 10.88
CA LYS A 388 5.20 19.52 11.03
C LYS A 388 4.80 19.77 12.49
N GLU A 389 5.70 20.30 13.30
CA GLU A 389 5.26 20.89 14.56
C GLU A 389 4.18 21.90 14.20
N ALA A 390 3.04 21.86 14.90
CA ALA A 390 2.05 22.92 14.74
C ALA A 390 2.77 24.22 15.14
N ASP A 391 3.15 25.01 14.14
CA ASP A 391 3.69 26.34 14.32
C ASP A 391 2.81 27.09 15.34
N GLY A 392 3.39 27.48 16.46
CA GLY A 392 2.85 28.52 17.33
C GLY A 392 1.72 28.11 18.30
N THR A 393 2.10 27.56 19.45
CA THR A 393 1.57 28.11 20.71
C THR A 393 2.77 28.52 21.58
N LYS A 394 3.16 29.79 21.43
CA LYS A 394 3.78 30.56 22.50
C LYS A 394 2.68 31.13 23.38
#